data_AF-A0A1C5QUA0-F1
#
_entry.id   AF-A0A1C5QUA0-F1
#
_cell.length_a   1.000
_cell.length_b   1.000
_cell.length_c   1.000
_cell.angle_alpha   90.00
_cell.angle_beta   90.00
_cell.angle_gamma   90.00
#
_symmetry.space_group_name_H-M   'P 1'
#
loop_
_entity.id
_entity.type
_entity.pdbx_description
1 polymer ?
#
loop_
_entity_poly.entity_id
_entity_poly.type
_entity_poly.pdbx_seq_one_letter_code
_entity_poly.pdbx_strand_id
1 'polypeptide(L)' 'MSKVVDITGASSKEARLKRIIASLEEIKDTLVDVIDAYEAEDESSDKLDLLTEALDALEDANDALNDASDEA' A
#
# COMPACT_ATOMS: atom_id res chain seq x y z
N MET A 1 -38.44 -7.89 -22.14
CA MET A 1 -38.22 -8.68 -20.90
C MET A 1 -36.89 -8.24 -20.34
N SER A 2 -36.94 -7.28 -19.42
CA SER A 2 -35.79 -6.60 -18.86
C SER A 2 -34.97 -7.57 -18.00
N LYS A 3 -33.72 -7.82 -18.39
CA LYS A 3 -32.76 -8.48 -17.50
C LYS A 3 -32.07 -7.35 -16.76
N VAL A 4 -32.63 -7.01 -15.59
CA VAL A 4 -31.98 -6.09 -14.66
C VAL A 4 -30.70 -6.80 -14.23
N VAL A 5 -29.57 -6.33 -14.73
CA VAL A 5 -28.27 -6.74 -14.24
C VAL A 5 -28.09 -5.93 -12.96
N ASP A 6 -28.19 -6.58 -11.81
CA ASP A 6 -27.82 -5.99 -10.53
C ASP A 6 -26.32 -5.70 -10.54
N ILE A 7 -25.96 -4.56 -11.11
CA ILE A 7 -24.69 -3.90 -10.88
C ILE A 7 -24.81 -3.24 -9.50
N THR A 8 -24.82 -4.04 -8.44
CA THR A 8 -24.32 -3.57 -7.14
C THR A 8 -22.81 -3.40 -7.34
N GLY A 9 -22.29 -2.28 -7.85
CA GLY A 9 -22.65 -0.93 -7.46
C GLY A 9 -21.96 -0.66 -6.12
N ALA A 10 -20.66 -0.33 -6.18
CA ALA A 10 -19.71 -0.19 -5.07
C ALA A 10 -19.31 -1.51 -4.38
N SER A 11 -18.05 -1.93 -4.57
CA SER A 11 -17.36 -2.81 -3.64
C SER A 11 -17.61 -2.28 -2.21
N SER A 12 -17.98 -3.16 -1.27
CA SER A 12 -18.26 -2.80 0.12
C SER A 12 -17.11 -1.96 0.71
N LYS A 13 -17.38 -1.23 1.80
CA LYS A 13 -16.33 -0.52 2.54
C LYS A 13 -15.13 -1.43 2.84
N GLU A 14 -15.37 -2.70 3.20
CA GLU A 14 -14.31 -3.70 3.42
C GLU A 14 -13.59 -4.08 2.12
N ALA A 15 -14.30 -4.27 1.01
CA ALA A 15 -13.66 -4.59 -0.27
C ALA A 15 -12.79 -3.43 -0.79
N ARG A 16 -13.15 -2.18 -0.46
CA ARG A 16 -12.29 -1.01 -0.74
C ARG A 16 -11.08 -0.98 0.19
N LEU A 17 -11.27 -1.24 1.48
CA LEU A 17 -10.18 -1.32 2.47
C LEU A 17 -9.16 -2.39 2.08
N LYS A 18 -9.60 -3.61 1.75
CA LYS A 18 -8.73 -4.70 1.27
C LYS A 18 -7.94 -4.34 0.02
N ARG A 19 -8.54 -3.56 -0.90
CA ARG A 19 -7.83 -3.06 -2.07
C ARG A 19 -6.74 -2.06 -1.69
N ILE A 20 -7.00 -1.18 -0.72
CA ILE A 20 -6.01 -0.21 -0.23
C ILE A 20 -4.83 -0.96 0.38
N ILE A 21 -5.09 -1.93 1.27
CA ILE A 21 -4.04 -2.77 1.90
C ILE A 21 -3.18 -3.43 0.82
N ALA A 22 -3.79 -4.15 -0.13
CA ALA A 22 -3.05 -4.81 -1.21
C ALA A 22 -2.23 -3.82 -2.07
N SER A 23 -2.78 -2.64 -2.38
CA SER A 23 -2.05 -1.63 -3.15
C SER A 23 -0.87 -1.05 -2.36
N LEU A 24 -1.01 -0.95 -1.04
CA LEU A 24 0.01 -0.41 -0.16
C LEU A 24 1.16 -1.41 0.04
N GLU A 25 0.86 -2.70 0.13
CA GLU A 25 1.86 -3.77 0.06
C GLU A 25 2.68 -3.71 -1.24
N GLU A 26 2.03 -3.57 -2.40
CA GLU A 26 2.73 -3.44 -3.69
C GLU A 26 3.64 -2.19 -3.75
N ILE A 27 3.18 -1.06 -3.19
CA ILE A 27 3.98 0.17 -3.12
C ILE A 27 5.19 -0.02 -2.19
N LYS A 28 5.00 -0.70 -1.06
CA LYS A 28 6.06 -1.01 -0.10
C LYS A 28 7.16 -1.84 -0.76
N ASP A 29 6.78 -2.94 -1.42
CA ASP A 29 7.73 -3.81 -2.12
C ASP A 29 8.49 -3.04 -3.21
N THR A 30 7.78 -2.20 -3.97
CA THR A 30 8.41 -1.34 -4.98
C THR A 30 9.38 -0.32 -4.37
N LEU A 31 9.07 0.24 -3.20
CA LEU A 31 9.93 1.20 -2.52
C LEU A 31 11.19 0.53 -1.97
N VAL A 32 11.09 -0.70 -1.46
CA VAL A 32 12.25 -1.51 -1.06
C VAL A 32 13.19 -1.73 -2.24
N ASP A 33 12.66 -2.17 -3.39
CA ASP A 33 13.45 -2.35 -4.62
C ASP A 33 14.16 -1.06 -5.05
N VAL A 34 13.51 0.10 -4.87
CA VAL A 34 14.11 1.40 -5.15
C VAL A 34 15.21 1.71 -4.16
N ILE A 35 15.00 1.55 -2.85
CA ILE A 35 16.02 1.79 -1.81
C ILE A 35 17.26 0.94 -2.11
N ASP A 36 17.10 -0.35 -2.38
CA ASP A 36 18.20 -1.26 -2.72
C ASP A 36 19.00 -0.77 -3.94
N ALA A 37 18.33 -0.23 -4.96
CA ALA A 37 18.98 0.35 -6.13
C ALA A 37 19.78 1.62 -5.78
N TYR A 38 19.24 2.50 -4.93
CA TYR A 38 19.93 3.69 -4.44
C TYR A 38 21.16 3.33 -3.58
N GLU A 39 21.07 2.30 -2.74
CA GLU A 39 22.20 1.79 -1.96
C GLU A 39 23.30 1.21 -2.86
N ALA A 40 22.92 0.49 -3.92
CA ALA A 40 23.87 -0.09 -4.87
C ALA A 40 24.61 0.96 -5.72
N GLU A 41 23.99 2.11 -5.98
CA GLU A 41 24.56 3.21 -6.75
C GLU A 41 25.42 4.17 -5.90
N ASP A 42 25.57 3.93 -4.59
CA ASP A 42 26.29 4.80 -3.64
C ASP A 42 25.75 6.25 -3.70
N GLU A 43 24.42 6.37 -3.88
CA GLU A 43 23.71 7.66 -3.91
C GLU A 43 23.78 8.35 -2.53
N SER A 44 23.46 9.64 -2.51
CA SER A 44 23.61 10.47 -1.31
C SER A 44 22.82 9.90 -0.12
N SER A 45 23.52 9.69 1.01
CA SER A 45 22.94 9.23 2.29
C SER A 45 21.63 9.94 2.64
N ASP A 46 21.56 11.26 2.46
CA ASP A 46 20.38 12.06 2.80
C ASP A 46 19.11 11.61 2.05
N LYS A 47 19.27 11.11 0.81
CA LYS A 47 18.15 10.63 -0.01
C LYS A 47 17.73 9.22 0.39
N LEU A 48 18.70 8.35 0.72
CA LEU A 48 18.43 7.04 1.28
C LEU A 48 17.72 7.15 2.61
N ASP A 49 18.16 8.04 3.50
CA ASP A 49 17.52 8.29 4.80
C ASP A 49 16.05 8.69 4.63
N LEU A 50 15.74 9.59 3.69
CA LEU A 50 14.36 10.00 3.40
C LEU A 50 13.51 8.89 2.77
N LEU A 51 14.08 8.04 1.93
CA LEU A 51 13.36 6.91 1.33
C LEU A 51 13.07 5.83 2.37
N THR A 52 14.01 5.56 3.27
CA THR A 52 13.82 4.65 4.41
C THR A 52 12.75 5.17 5.36
N GLU A 53 12.75 6.47 5.69
CA GLU A 53 11.69 7.07 6.51
C GLU A 53 10.31 6.97 5.84
N ALA A 54 10.25 7.10 4.50
CA ALA A 54 9.02 6.90 3.75
C ALA A 54 8.55 5.43 3.76
N LEU A 55 9.48 4.47 3.78
CA LEU A 55 9.19 3.05 3.91
C LEU A 55 8.60 2.74 5.29
N ASP A 56 9.22 3.22 6.36
CA ASP A 56 8.72 3.04 7.73
C ASP A 56 7.30 3.62 7.88
N ALA A 57 7.05 4.81 7.33
CA ALA A 57 5.72 5.43 7.35
C ALA A 57 4.67 4.62 6.57
N LEU A 58 5.08 3.91 5.52
CA LEU A 58 4.19 2.99 4.80
C LEU A 58 3.93 1.72 5.60
N GLU A 59 4.92 1.17 6.30
CA GLU A 59 4.72 0.03 7.20
C GLU A 59 3.72 0.37 8.32
N ASP A 60 3.91 1.51 8.98
CA ASP A 60 2.98 2.02 10.01
C ASP A 60 1.55 2.17 9.45
N ALA A 61 1.42 2.70 8.23
CA ALA A 61 0.13 2.86 7.59
C ALA A 61 -0.51 1.50 7.23
N ASN A 62 0.29 0.53 6.77
CA ASN A 62 -0.21 -0.81 6.45
C ASN A 62 -0.72 -1.53 7.69
N ASP A 63 0.02 -1.45 8.79
CA ASP A 63 -0.33 -2.09 10.05
C ASP A 63 -1.64 -1.50 10.59
N ALA A 64 -1.77 -0.17 10.61
CA ALA A 64 -3.00 0.50 11.03
C ALA A 64 -4.22 0.14 10.17
N LEU A 65 -4.02 -0.08 8.86
CA LEU A 65 -5.10 -0.50 7.95
C LEU A 65 -5.47 -1.98 8.13
N ASN A 66 -4.50 -2.85 8.38
CA ASN A 66 -4.72 -4.26 8.68
C ASN A 66 -5.47 -4.42 10.01
N ASP A 67 -5.04 -3.71 11.06
CA ASP A 67 -5.74 -3.68 12.35
C ASP A 67 -7.21 -3.24 12.17
N ALA A 68 -7.44 -2.16 11.40
CA ALA A 68 -8.79 -1.68 11.11
C ALA A 68 -9.63 -2.65 10.26
N SER A 69 -8.98 -3.51 9.46
CA SER A 69 -9.66 -4.55 8.67
C SER A 69 -9.97 -5.80 9.49
N ASP A 70 -9.16 -6.12 10.50
CA ASP A 70 -9.34 -7.28 11.38
C ASP A 70 -10.36 -7.00 12.50
N GLU A 71 -10.55 -5.73 12.87
CA GLU A 71 -11.58 -5.29 13.82
C GLU A 71 -13.01 -5.15 13.23
N ALA A 72 -13.17 -5.28 11.89
CA ALA A 72 -14.43 -5.03 11.16
C ALA A 72 -15.29 -6.28 10.90
#